data_AF-A0A9D2EZE5-F1
#
_entry.id   AF-A0A9D2EZE5-F1
#
_cell.length_a   1.000
_cell.length_b   1.000
_cell.length_c   1.000
_cell.angle_alpha   90.00
_cell.angle_beta   90.00
_cell.angle_gamma   90.00
#
_symmetry.space_group_name_H-M   'P 1'
#
loop_
_entity.id
_entity.type
_entity.pdbx_description
1 polymer ?
#
loop_
_entity_poly.entity_id
_entity_poly.type
_entity_poly.pdbx_seq_one_letter_code
_entity_poly.pdbx_strand_id
1 'polypeptide(L)'
;MSQQEAWAGFVGGNWEHEIDVRDFIQRNYTPYDGDESFLAGPTEATTKLWGEVMDLFQQEREAGGVLDMDTKVVSTITSHEAGYIDEPLEKIVGLQTEKPLKRALMVNGGIRMAVAACK
;
A
#
# COMPACT_ATOMS: atom_id res chain seq x y z
N MET A 1 -9.22 -5.71 21.49
CA MET A 1 -10.13 -6.53 20.68
C MET A 1 -9.73 -7.96 20.87
N SER A 2 -10.60 -8.77 21.46
CA SER A 2 -10.36 -10.22 21.51
C SER A 2 -10.52 -10.78 20.10
N GLN A 3 -9.82 -11.86 19.76
CA GLN A 3 -9.92 -12.53 18.45
C GLN A 3 -11.39 -12.85 18.08
N GLN A 4 -12.23 -13.11 19.08
CA GLN A 4 -13.64 -13.43 18.93
C GLN A 4 -14.52 -12.24 18.51
N GLU A 5 -14.15 -11.00 18.86
CA GLU A 5 -14.90 -9.81 18.43
C GLU A 5 -14.72 -9.54 16.94
N ALA A 6 -13.51 -9.73 16.41
CA ALA A 6 -13.20 -9.53 15.00
C ALA A 6 -13.83 -10.59 14.08
N TRP A 7 -14.21 -11.75 14.62
CA TRP A 7 -14.79 -12.87 13.87
C TRP A 7 -16.32 -12.90 13.89
N ALA A 8 -16.95 -11.95 14.60
CA ALA A 8 -18.39 -11.92 14.76
C ALA A 8 -19.12 -11.87 13.40
N GLY A 9 -20.02 -12.84 13.19
CA GLY A 9 -20.83 -12.94 11.97
C GLY A 9 -20.23 -13.79 10.86
N PHE A 10 -18.97 -14.23 10.97
CA PHE A 10 -18.41 -15.20 10.05
C PHE A 10 -18.86 -16.63 10.39
N VAL A 11 -19.01 -17.45 9.35
CA VAL A 11 -19.19 -18.89 9.41
C VAL A 11 -17.86 -19.52 9.80
N GLY A 12 -17.84 -20.15 10.98
CA GLY A 12 -16.69 -20.87 11.52
C GLY A 12 -16.25 -22.06 10.67
N GLY A 13 -15.05 -22.56 10.92
CA GLY A 13 -14.39 -23.58 10.11
C GLY A 13 -12.99 -23.93 10.61
N ASN A 14 -12.21 -24.61 9.77
CA ASN A 14 -10.83 -24.95 10.09
C ASN A 14 -9.98 -23.69 10.32
N TRP A 15 -10.33 -22.59 9.64
CA TRP A 15 -9.66 -21.30 9.73
C TRP A 15 -9.64 -20.68 11.15
N GLU A 16 -10.51 -21.13 12.06
CA GLU A 16 -10.51 -20.70 13.46
C GLU A 16 -9.45 -21.43 14.30
N HIS A 17 -8.93 -22.55 13.81
CA HIS A 17 -8.02 -23.44 14.53
C HIS A 17 -6.63 -23.52 13.89
N GLU A 18 -6.51 -23.22 12.60
CA GLU A 18 -5.25 -23.16 11.86
C GLU A 18 -5.24 -22.02 10.84
N ILE A 19 -4.07 -21.71 10.30
CA ILE A 19 -3.93 -20.68 9.26
C ILE A 19 -4.47 -21.26 7.94
N ASP A 20 -5.78 -21.10 7.73
CA ASP A 20 -6.46 -21.52 6.50
C ASP A 20 -7.34 -20.39 5.93
N VAL A 21 -6.69 -19.46 5.23
CA VAL A 21 -7.37 -18.34 4.54
C VAL A 21 -8.32 -18.85 3.45
N ARG A 22 -8.06 -20.04 2.88
CA ARG A 22 -8.91 -20.62 1.83
C ARG A 22 -10.25 -21.05 2.41
N ASP A 23 -10.24 -21.79 3.54
CA ASP A 23 -11.47 -22.20 4.22
C ASP A 23 -12.28 -20.99 4.70
N PHE A 24 -11.62 -19.95 5.24
CA PHE A 24 -12.27 -18.69 5.58
C PHE A 24 -13.01 -18.07 4.39
N ILE A 25 -12.32 -17.86 3.26
CA ILE A 25 -12.91 -17.23 2.07
C ILE A 25 -14.07 -18.08 1.57
N GLN A 26 -13.88 -19.38 1.35
CA GLN A 26 -14.89 -20.26 0.78
C GLN A 26 -16.18 -20.30 1.60
N ARG A 27 -16.09 -20.16 2.93
CA ARG A 27 -17.24 -20.18 3.83
C ARG A 27 -17.96 -18.84 3.95
N ASN A 28 -17.27 -17.72 3.67
CA ASN A 28 -17.73 -16.39 4.07
C ASN A 28 -17.91 -15.38 2.93
N TYR A 29 -17.42 -15.67 1.72
CA TYR A 29 -17.67 -14.79 0.57
C TYR A 29 -19.09 -14.97 0.02
N THR A 30 -19.66 -13.87 -0.48
CA THR A 30 -20.91 -13.90 -1.22
C THR A 30 -20.58 -13.76 -2.70
N PRO A 31 -20.80 -14.81 -3.53
CA PRO A 31 -20.73 -14.66 -4.99
C PRO A 31 -21.65 -13.53 -5.46
N TYR A 32 -21.19 -12.73 -6.41
CA TYR A 32 -21.96 -11.65 -7.00
C TYR A 32 -21.97 -11.80 -8.52
N ASP A 33 -23.14 -12.15 -9.05
CA ASP A 33 -23.39 -12.33 -10.50
C ASP A 33 -24.23 -11.19 -11.10
N GLY A 34 -24.29 -10.03 -10.42
CA GLY A 34 -24.98 -8.82 -10.88
C GLY A 34 -24.14 -7.96 -11.82
N ASP A 35 -24.51 -6.68 -11.96
CA ASP A 35 -23.86 -5.70 -12.85
C ASP A 35 -23.20 -4.55 -12.08
N GLU A 36 -22.61 -3.59 -12.80
CA GLU A 36 -21.90 -2.45 -12.23
C GLU A 36 -22.81 -1.33 -11.68
N SER A 37 -24.13 -1.48 -11.72
CA SER A 37 -25.07 -0.40 -11.36
C SER A 37 -24.96 0.06 -9.89
N PHE A 38 -24.40 -0.77 -9.01
CA PHE A 38 -24.17 -0.42 -7.60
C PHE A 38 -22.86 0.35 -7.35
N LEU A 39 -21.99 0.51 -8.35
CA LEU A 39 -20.70 1.15 -8.18
C LEU A 39 -20.86 2.63 -7.80
N ALA A 40 -20.17 3.03 -6.73
CA ALA A 40 -20.06 4.43 -6.34
C ALA A 40 -18.85 5.09 -7.02
N GLY A 41 -18.99 6.37 -7.34
CA GLY A 41 -17.89 7.20 -7.84
C GLY A 41 -16.84 7.53 -6.76
N PRO A 42 -15.72 8.16 -7.14
CA PRO A 42 -14.68 8.55 -6.20
C PRO A 42 -15.18 9.64 -5.25
N THR A 43 -14.62 9.66 -4.04
CA THR A 43 -14.84 10.76 -3.09
C THR A 43 -13.99 11.97 -3.47
N GLU A 44 -14.31 13.15 -2.91
CA GLU A 44 -13.47 14.35 -3.06
C GLU A 44 -12.05 14.13 -2.52
N ALA A 45 -11.92 13.45 -1.38
CA ALA A 45 -10.63 13.08 -0.79
C ALA A 45 -9.81 12.19 -1.74
N THR A 46 -10.45 11.17 -2.35
CA THR A 46 -9.81 10.31 -3.36
C THR A 46 -9.33 11.12 -4.56
N THR A 47 -10.15 12.03 -5.06
CA THR A 47 -9.83 12.85 -6.23
C THR A 47 -8.68 13.80 -5.95
N LYS A 48 -8.66 14.42 -4.76
CA LYS A 48 -7.58 15.31 -4.32
C LYS A 48 -6.26 14.54 -4.16
N LEU A 49 -6.26 13.44 -3.39
CA LEU A 49 -5.07 12.60 -3.19
C LEU A 49 -4.50 12.11 -4.52
N TRP A 50 -5.38 11.69 -5.45
CA TRP A 50 -4.94 11.25 -6.77
C TRP A 50 -4.33 12.39 -7.60
N GLY A 51 -4.90 13.59 -7.53
CA GLY A 51 -4.33 14.79 -8.17
C GLY A 51 -2.91 15.09 -7.69
N GLU A 52 -2.67 15.07 -6.38
CA GLU A 52 -1.34 15.29 -5.81
C GLU A 52 -0.32 14.24 -6.28
N VAL A 53 -0.73 12.96 -6.34
CA VAL A 53 0.12 11.89 -6.88
C VAL A 53 0.39 12.07 -8.38
N MET A 54 -0.57 12.56 -9.16
CA MET A 54 -0.37 12.84 -10.58
C MET A 54 0.63 13.97 -10.82
N ASP A 55 0.59 15.00 -9.99
CA ASP A 55 1.57 16.10 -10.02
C ASP A 55 2.98 15.58 -9.69
N LEU A 56 3.10 14.68 -8.71
CA LEU A 56 4.38 14.04 -8.39
C LEU A 56 4.89 13.15 -9.54
N PHE A 57 4.02 12.41 -10.23
CA PHE A 57 4.43 11.67 -11.43
C PHE A 57 4.85 12.58 -12.57
N GLN A 58 4.24 13.75 -12.72
CA GLN A 58 4.72 14.74 -13.67
C GLN A 58 6.14 15.19 -13.33
N GLN A 59 6.39 15.51 -12.06
CA GLN A 59 7.73 15.88 -11.58
C GLN A 59 8.74 14.74 -11.78
N GLU A 60 8.36 13.48 -11.51
CA GLU A 60 9.24 12.31 -11.74
C GLU A 60 9.64 12.19 -13.22
N ARG A 61 8.68 12.38 -14.15
CA ARG A 61 8.95 12.36 -15.59
C ARG A 61 9.89 13.51 -15.99
N GLU A 62 9.65 14.71 -15.49
CA GLU A 62 10.48 15.88 -15.73
C GLU A 62 11.90 15.71 -15.16
N ALA A 63 12.05 14.98 -14.05
CA ALA A 63 13.33 14.63 -13.41
C ALA A 63 14.07 13.47 -14.11
N GLY A 64 13.58 12.97 -15.25
CA GLY A 64 14.22 11.87 -15.98
C GLY A 64 13.94 10.47 -15.41
N GLY A 65 12.89 10.34 -14.60
CA GLY A 65 12.33 9.06 -14.18
C GLY A 65 12.61 8.66 -12.73
N VAL A 66 13.24 9.51 -11.91
CA VAL A 66 13.35 9.33 -10.45
C VAL A 66 13.12 10.67 -9.77
N LEU A 67 12.10 10.75 -8.91
CA LEU A 67 11.80 11.98 -8.18
C LEU A 67 12.73 12.17 -6.98
N ASP A 68 12.90 11.14 -6.16
CA ASP A 68 13.79 11.11 -4.99
C ASP A 68 14.23 9.67 -4.71
N MET A 69 15.37 9.49 -4.03
CA MET A 69 15.82 8.19 -3.55
C MET A 69 16.62 8.29 -2.24
N ASP A 70 16.55 7.26 -1.42
CA ASP A 70 17.44 7.11 -0.28
C ASP A 70 18.88 6.80 -0.71
N THR A 71 19.82 7.49 -0.08
CA THR A 71 21.26 7.28 -0.27
C THR A 71 21.98 6.92 1.04
N LYS A 72 21.25 6.93 2.17
CA LYS A 72 21.81 6.78 3.52
C LYS A 72 21.13 5.70 4.34
N VAL A 73 19.84 5.46 4.11
CA VAL A 73 19.04 4.51 4.89
C VAL A 73 18.85 3.23 4.08
N VAL A 74 19.46 2.14 4.51
CA VAL A 74 19.21 0.82 3.93
C VAL A 74 17.82 0.35 4.37
N SER A 75 16.99 0.00 3.38
CA SER A 75 15.60 -0.36 3.63
C SER A 75 15.45 -1.71 4.32
N THR A 76 14.64 -1.72 5.36
CA THR A 76 14.16 -2.88 6.12
C THR A 76 12.69 -2.62 6.50
N ILE A 77 12.05 -3.56 7.20
CA ILE A 77 10.64 -3.42 7.60
C ILE A 77 10.38 -2.17 8.45
N THR A 78 11.36 -1.73 9.26
CA THR A 78 11.18 -0.64 10.24
C THR A 78 12.19 0.50 10.07
N SER A 79 12.85 0.61 8.91
CA SER A 79 13.92 1.60 8.69
C SER A 79 13.42 3.01 8.45
N HIS A 80 12.18 3.16 7.98
CA HIS A 80 11.58 4.41 7.56
C HIS A 80 10.47 4.82 8.53
N GLU A 81 10.32 6.13 8.71
CA GLU A 81 9.18 6.70 9.41
C GLU A 81 7.91 6.60 8.55
N ALA A 82 6.75 6.87 9.16
CA ALA A 82 5.50 6.94 8.43
C ALA A 82 5.56 8.07 7.38
N GLY A 83 5.10 7.77 6.16
CA GLY A 83 4.95 8.73 5.08
C GLY A 83 3.48 8.81 4.66
N TYR A 84 3.10 10.00 4.17
CA TYR A 84 1.75 10.30 3.72
C TYR A 84 1.79 11.17 2.47
N ILE A 85 0.71 11.14 1.69
CA ILE A 85 0.39 12.11 0.64
C ILE A 85 -0.26 13.32 1.33
N ASP A 86 -1.40 13.10 1.99
CA ASP A 86 -2.13 14.08 2.82
C ASP A 86 -2.84 13.33 3.96
N GLU A 87 -2.17 13.21 5.11
CA GLU A 87 -2.55 12.36 6.25
C GLU A 87 -4.03 12.53 6.69
N PRO A 88 -4.59 13.75 6.83
CA PRO A 88 -6.01 13.96 7.11
C PRO A 88 -7.01 13.35 6.12
N LEU A 89 -6.62 13.11 4.86
CA LEU A 89 -7.53 12.65 3.79
C LEU A 89 -7.51 11.14 3.61
N GLU A 90 -6.43 10.47 4.02
CA GLU A 90 -6.21 9.06 3.77
C GLU A 90 -7.10 8.18 4.67
N LYS A 91 -7.75 7.18 4.06
CA LYS A 91 -8.48 6.12 4.79
C LYS A 91 -7.63 4.88 5.01
N ILE A 92 -6.75 4.62 4.05
CA ILE A 92 -5.76 3.55 4.07
C ILE A 92 -4.41 4.22 3.90
N VAL A 93 -3.51 3.96 4.82
CA VAL A 93 -2.19 4.60 4.92
C VAL A 93 -1.08 3.58 4.64
N GLY A 94 0.11 4.10 4.33
CA GLY A 94 1.32 3.30 4.20
C GLY A 94 2.07 3.59 2.90
N LEU A 95 3.29 4.09 3.03
CA LEU A 95 4.24 4.31 1.95
C LEU A 95 5.51 3.48 2.19
N GLN A 96 6.28 3.25 1.12
CA GLN A 96 7.55 2.50 1.21
C GLN A 96 8.66 3.28 1.95
N THR A 97 8.57 4.61 1.93
CA THR A 97 9.49 5.54 2.60
C THR A 97 8.67 6.67 3.24
N GLU A 98 9.32 7.67 3.81
CA GLU A 98 8.65 8.79 4.47
C GLU A 98 8.00 9.80 3.49
N LYS A 99 8.14 9.60 2.17
CA LYS A 99 7.56 10.49 1.14
C LYS A 99 6.99 9.72 -0.05
N PRO A 100 5.94 10.24 -0.70
CA PRO A 100 5.42 9.67 -1.93
C PRO A 100 6.47 9.74 -3.06
N LEU A 101 6.57 8.65 -3.83
CA LEU A 101 7.50 8.46 -4.96
C LEU A 101 9.00 8.58 -4.63
N LYS A 102 9.39 8.60 -3.33
CA LYS A 102 10.78 8.45 -2.94
C LYS A 102 11.16 6.96 -2.90
N ARG A 103 12.21 6.59 -3.64
CA ARG A 103 12.68 5.20 -3.77
C ARG A 103 13.60 4.80 -2.63
N ALA A 104 13.35 3.63 -2.05
CA ALA A 104 14.16 3.07 -0.99
C ALA A 104 15.52 2.51 -1.49
N LEU A 105 16.55 2.50 -0.63
CA LEU A 105 17.85 1.90 -0.92
C LEU A 105 17.87 0.40 -0.56
N MET A 106 17.82 -0.45 -1.57
CA MET A 106 17.83 -1.92 -1.42
C MET A 106 19.21 -2.51 -1.73
N VAL A 107 20.00 -2.83 -0.69
CA VAL A 107 21.39 -3.30 -0.88
C VAL A 107 21.54 -4.83 -0.92
N ASN A 108 20.62 -5.56 -0.28
CA ASN A 108 20.74 -7.02 -0.11
C ASN A 108 20.60 -7.80 -1.43
N GLY A 109 19.97 -7.21 -2.45
CA GLY A 109 19.90 -7.77 -3.80
C GLY A 109 21.14 -7.52 -4.66
N GLY A 110 22.02 -6.59 -4.25
CA GLY A 110 23.25 -6.28 -4.98
C GLY A 110 23.73 -4.83 -4.79
N ILE A 111 24.75 -4.63 -3.96
CA ILE A 111 25.30 -3.30 -3.66
C ILE A 111 25.84 -2.55 -4.89
N ARG A 112 26.38 -3.25 -5.89
CA ARG A 112 26.91 -2.61 -7.11
C ARG A 112 25.80 -1.95 -7.93
N MET A 113 24.62 -2.58 -7.99
CA MET A 113 23.46 -1.99 -8.66
C MET A 113 22.95 -0.76 -7.91
N ALA A 114 22.85 -0.85 -6.57
CA ALA A 114 22.45 0.28 -5.74
C ALA A 114 23.39 1.48 -5.92
N VAL A 115 24.71 1.26 -5.92
CA VAL A 115 25.70 2.31 -6.18
C VAL A 115 25.60 2.86 -7.60
N ALA A 116 25.33 2.01 -8.60
CA ALA A 116 25.16 2.47 -9.98
C ALA A 116 23.91 3.33 -10.16
N ALA A 117 22.83 3.05 -9.43
CA ALA A 117 21.61 3.87 -9.45
C ALA A 117 21.81 5.27 -8.86
N CYS A 118 22.81 5.45 -7.99
CA CYS A 118 23.16 6.76 -7.42
C CYS A 118 24.15 7.58 -8.29
N LYS A 119 24.53 7.09 -9.47
CA LYS A 119 25.42 7.78 -10.42
C LYS A 119 24.62 8.40 -11.55
#